data_AF-A0A7X5D768-F1
#
_entry.id   AF-A0A7X5D768-F1
#
_cell.length_a   1.000
_cell.length_b   1.000
_cell.length_c   1.000
_cell.angle_alpha   90.00
_cell.angle_beta   90.00
_cell.angle_gamma   90.00
#
_symmetry.space_group_name_H-M   'P 1'
#
loop_
_entity.id
_entity.type
_entity.pdbx_description
1 polymer ?
#
loop_
_entity_poly.entity_id
_entity_poly.type
_entity_poly.pdbx_seq_one_letter_code
_entity_poly.pdbx_strand_id
1 'polypeptide(L)'
;MLLKSLYPKLTNKTMIITASMLLILGQILNIVCPHHLFHVNQIMLLAMLLLEFMVIKHIQAGTEELKQSIKESSVFHFFTSRIDCSLTSEIISFALVAFFITTMFAVGCLEPTITGIYGGALGAVVFYIGIQAYIHYLSLLQFSSNLKNIEINDYSFYYPALTKWMRELSKEFKFIEKWFITLGLMYITIYAINIPQDFIATAGLPLNMFLASWAGIFILFIFAVPFLFSIRKDSLKTLVCKCKENSLNHLERKLATVPNSTEQDRYAFLIKSVSGTENYPL
;
A
#
# COMPACT_ATOMS: atom_id res chain seq x y z
N MET A 1 -0.15 14.93 -5.95
CA MET A 1 -0.36 16.37 -5.68
C MET A 1 -1.55 16.61 -4.74
N LEU A 2 -2.76 16.07 -4.98
CA LEU A 2 -3.91 16.23 -4.06
C LEU A 2 -3.67 15.59 -2.68
N LEU A 3 -3.20 14.33 -2.62
CA LEU A 3 -2.81 13.66 -1.37
C LEU A 3 -1.59 14.32 -0.69
N LYS A 4 -0.77 15.05 -1.47
CA LYS A 4 0.42 15.78 -1.00
C LYS A 4 0.07 17.18 -0.48
N SER A 5 -1.01 17.81 -0.95
CA SER A 5 -1.32 19.21 -0.65
C SER A 5 -2.45 19.40 0.37
N LEU A 6 -3.45 18.52 0.39
CA LEU A 6 -4.63 18.62 1.28
C LEU A 6 -4.49 17.79 2.55
N TYR A 7 -3.99 16.57 2.42
CA TYR A 7 -3.94 15.59 3.51
C TYR A 7 -3.04 15.97 4.70
N PRO A 8 -1.84 16.56 4.50
CA PRO A 8 -0.98 16.95 5.63
C PRO A 8 -1.58 18.05 6.52
N LYS A 9 -2.56 18.80 5.99
CA LYS A 9 -3.22 19.92 6.70
C LYS A 9 -4.44 19.48 7.49
N LEU A 10 -4.96 18.27 7.24
CA LEU A 10 -6.11 17.72 7.92
C LEU A 10 -5.64 17.06 9.23
N THR A 11 -6.12 17.59 10.35
CA THR A 11 -5.98 16.97 11.66
C THR A 11 -7.02 15.86 11.86
N ASN A 12 -6.80 14.96 12.81
CA ASN A 12 -7.80 13.96 13.17
C ASN A 12 -9.12 14.63 13.59
N LYS A 13 -9.05 15.77 14.29
CA LYS A 13 -10.22 16.56 14.70
C LYS A 13 -11.00 17.07 13.50
N THR A 14 -10.32 17.63 12.50
CA THR A 14 -10.99 18.13 11.29
C THR A 14 -11.64 17.00 10.50
N MET A 15 -11.03 15.82 10.42
CA MET A 15 -11.66 14.69 9.71
C MET A 15 -12.88 14.13 10.42
N ILE A 16 -12.86 14.07 11.75
CA ILE A 16 -14.05 13.68 12.53
C ILE A 16 -15.18 14.69 12.28
N ILE A 17 -14.88 15.98 12.30
CA ILE A 17 -15.86 17.03 12.01
C ILE A 17 -16.43 16.87 10.58
N THR A 18 -15.57 16.67 9.57
CA THR A 18 -15.99 16.44 8.18
C THR A 18 -16.86 15.19 8.07
N ALA A 19 -16.49 14.08 8.69
CA ALA A 19 -17.29 12.85 8.67
C ALA A 19 -18.66 13.06 9.34
N SER A 20 -18.73 13.79 10.45
CA SER A 20 -19.99 14.15 11.10
C SER A 20 -20.86 15.06 10.23
N MET A 21 -20.27 16.06 9.56
CA MET A 21 -21.01 16.92 8.62
C MET A 21 -21.55 16.12 7.43
N LEU A 22 -20.73 15.22 6.85
CA LEU A 22 -21.15 14.32 5.79
C LEU A 22 -22.27 13.38 6.26
N LEU A 23 -22.20 12.89 7.49
CA LEU A 23 -23.23 12.06 8.09
C LEU A 23 -24.57 12.81 8.13
N ILE A 24 -24.58 14.01 8.72
CA ILE A 24 -25.78 14.85 8.83
C ILE A 24 -26.34 15.20 7.44
N LEU A 25 -25.49 15.62 6.51
CA LEU A 25 -25.90 15.95 5.16
C LEU A 25 -26.58 14.76 4.47
N GLY A 26 -25.98 13.57 4.56
CA GLY A 26 -26.58 12.39 3.95
C GLY A 26 -27.89 11.97 4.63
N GLN A 27 -28.05 12.16 5.94
CA GLN A 27 -29.33 11.93 6.62
C GLN A 27 -30.42 12.87 6.10
N ILE A 28 -30.11 14.15 5.90
CA ILE A 28 -31.05 15.12 5.31
C ILE A 28 -31.42 14.69 3.87
N LEU A 29 -30.44 14.29 3.06
CA LEU A 29 -30.68 13.83 1.69
C LEU A 29 -31.56 12.57 1.64
N ASN A 30 -31.36 11.62 2.55
CA ASN A 30 -32.15 10.40 2.60
C ASN A 30 -33.60 10.62 3.06
N ILE A 31 -33.87 11.67 3.84
CA ILE A 31 -35.26 12.09 4.14
C ILE A 31 -35.95 12.61 2.88
N VAL A 32 -35.23 13.33 2.02
CA VAL A 32 -35.78 13.93 0.79
C VAL A 32 -35.91 12.91 -0.35
N CYS A 33 -34.88 12.09 -0.54
CA CYS A 33 -34.82 11.04 -1.56
C CYS A 33 -34.33 9.73 -0.90
N PRO A 34 -35.25 8.91 -0.37
CA PRO A 34 -34.91 7.66 0.27
C PRO A 34 -34.17 6.73 -0.70
N HIS A 35 -33.07 6.15 -0.25
CA HIS A 35 -32.32 5.16 -1.02
C HIS A 35 -32.28 3.83 -0.27
N HIS A 36 -32.39 2.73 -1.01
CA HIS A 36 -32.29 1.39 -0.44
C HIS A 36 -30.93 1.22 0.28
N LEU A 37 -30.97 0.66 1.51
CA LEU A 37 -29.79 0.43 2.36
C LEU A 37 -28.90 1.65 2.63
N PHE A 38 -29.44 2.87 2.48
CA PHE A 38 -28.67 4.11 2.61
C PHE A 38 -27.83 4.19 3.89
N HIS A 39 -28.43 3.90 5.05
CA HIS A 39 -27.74 4.00 6.34
C HIS A 39 -26.55 3.04 6.43
N VAL A 40 -26.69 1.82 5.90
CA VAL A 40 -25.59 0.83 5.88
C VAL A 40 -24.46 1.34 5.00
N ASN A 41 -24.79 1.80 3.79
CA ASN A 41 -23.80 2.34 2.85
C ASN A 41 -23.08 3.57 3.40
N GLN A 42 -23.83 4.49 4.03
CA GLN A 42 -23.26 5.71 4.58
C GLN A 42 -22.31 5.41 5.75
N ILE A 43 -22.71 4.54 6.68
CA ILE A 43 -21.87 4.13 7.81
C ILE A 43 -20.60 3.43 7.31
N MET A 44 -20.73 2.51 6.35
CA MET A 44 -19.57 1.83 5.77
C MET A 44 -18.62 2.80 5.08
N LEU A 45 -19.12 3.67 4.20
CA LEU A 45 -18.27 4.62 3.47
C LEU A 45 -17.57 5.62 4.40
N LEU A 46 -18.25 6.11 5.45
CA LEU A 46 -17.65 7.00 6.43
C LEU A 46 -16.61 6.27 7.29
N ALA A 47 -16.87 5.01 7.68
CA ALA A 47 -15.90 4.18 8.39
C ALA A 47 -14.65 3.93 7.53
N MET A 48 -14.83 3.61 6.24
CA MET A 48 -13.73 3.45 5.30
C MET A 48 -12.94 4.74 5.12
N LEU A 49 -13.61 5.89 4.95
CA LEU A 49 -12.96 7.19 4.83
C LEU A 49 -12.08 7.52 6.05
N LEU A 50 -12.59 7.30 7.26
CA LEU A 50 -11.83 7.54 8.50
C LEU A 50 -10.65 6.57 8.61
N LEU A 51 -10.87 5.30 8.27
CA LEU A 51 -9.84 4.27 8.30
C LEU A 51 -8.69 4.60 7.33
N GLU A 52 -9.03 4.88 6.08
CA GLU A 52 -8.08 5.25 5.04
C GLU A 52 -7.31 6.52 5.39
N PHE A 53 -7.98 7.50 6.02
CA PHE A 53 -7.32 8.70 6.49
C PHE A 53 -6.22 8.39 7.51
N MET A 54 -6.52 7.53 8.49
CA MET A 54 -5.54 7.10 9.48
C MET A 54 -4.39 6.31 8.84
N VAL A 55 -4.70 5.45 7.89
CA VAL A 55 -3.71 4.63 7.15
C VAL A 55 -2.76 5.52 6.35
N ILE A 56 -3.27 6.48 5.56
CA ILE A 56 -2.42 7.42 4.81
C ILE A 56 -1.51 8.20 5.74
N LYS A 57 -2.04 8.70 6.86
CA LYS A 57 -1.25 9.48 7.80
C LYS A 57 -0.08 8.66 8.36
N HIS A 58 -0.31 7.37 8.63
CA HIS A 58 0.74 6.46 9.06
C HIS A 58 1.76 6.22 7.94
N ILE A 59 1.31 5.92 6.72
CA ILE A 59 2.19 5.74 5.55
C ILE A 59 3.08 6.98 5.33
N GLN A 60 2.54 8.19 5.47
CA GLN A 60 3.31 9.42 5.34
C GLN A 60 4.39 9.53 6.43
N ALA A 61 4.03 9.28 7.69
CA ALA A 61 4.99 9.30 8.79
C ALA A 61 6.09 8.24 8.61
N GLY A 62 5.70 7.01 8.24
CA GLY A 62 6.59 5.89 7.98
C GLY A 62 7.52 6.12 6.79
N THR A 63 7.01 6.72 5.71
CA THR A 63 7.82 7.11 4.55
C THR A 63 8.88 8.15 4.92
N GLU A 64 8.53 9.14 5.75
CA GLU A 64 9.51 10.14 6.22
C GLU A 64 10.52 9.53 7.19
N GLU A 65 10.12 8.62 8.08
CA GLU A 65 11.05 7.88 8.95
C GLU A 65 12.02 7.02 8.13
N LEU A 66 11.51 6.30 7.12
CA LEU A 66 12.31 5.52 6.19
C LEU A 66 13.30 6.41 5.44
N LYS A 67 12.84 7.54 4.90
CA LYS A 67 13.66 8.53 4.21
C LYS A 67 14.80 9.06 5.09
N GLN A 68 14.52 9.37 6.37
CA GLN A 68 15.53 9.83 7.33
C GLN A 68 16.52 8.72 7.75
N SER A 69 16.10 7.46 7.66
CA SER A 69 16.94 6.31 8.03
C SER A 69 17.95 5.89 6.95
N ILE A 70 17.70 6.25 5.69
CA ILE A 70 18.61 5.98 4.56
C ILE A 70 19.70 7.06 4.54
N LYS A 71 20.95 6.68 4.82
CA LYS A 71 22.10 7.61 4.73
C LYS A 71 22.89 7.47 3.42
N GLU A 72 22.82 6.30 2.77
CA GLU A 72 23.52 6.05 1.52
C GLU A 72 22.88 6.81 0.36
N SER A 73 23.67 7.64 -0.34
CA SER A 73 23.17 8.54 -1.39
C SER A 73 22.59 7.80 -2.60
N SER A 74 23.16 6.65 -2.97
CA SER A 74 22.66 5.81 -4.05
C SER A 74 21.26 5.28 -3.73
N VAL A 75 21.10 4.66 -2.56
CA VAL A 75 19.82 4.15 -2.06
C VAL A 75 18.80 5.28 -1.92
N PHE A 76 19.22 6.45 -1.41
CA PHE A 76 18.37 7.62 -1.27
C PHE A 76 17.87 8.15 -2.61
N HIS A 77 18.73 8.25 -3.63
CA HIS A 77 18.33 8.71 -4.97
C HIS A 77 17.33 7.74 -5.63
N PHE A 78 17.54 6.43 -5.47
CA PHE A 78 16.59 5.43 -5.95
C PHE A 78 15.25 5.48 -5.21
N PHE A 79 15.28 5.78 -3.91
CA PHE A 79 14.09 5.96 -3.09
C PHE A 79 13.26 7.16 -3.55
N THR A 80 13.88 8.35 -3.66
CA THR A 80 13.18 9.59 -4.03
C THR A 80 12.62 9.55 -5.45
N SER A 81 13.39 9.02 -6.42
CA SER A 81 12.95 8.91 -7.82
C SER A 81 11.75 7.98 -8.02
N ARG A 82 11.44 7.10 -7.07
CA ARG A 82 10.31 6.16 -7.16
C ARG A 82 9.12 6.58 -6.31
N ILE A 83 9.35 7.10 -5.12
CA ILE A 83 8.29 7.38 -4.15
C ILE A 83 7.55 8.68 -4.43
N ASP A 84 8.18 9.60 -5.16
CA ASP A 84 7.45 10.75 -5.68
C ASP A 84 6.47 10.30 -6.77
N CYS A 85 5.21 10.09 -6.35
CA CYS A 85 4.10 9.76 -7.24
C CYS A 85 4.06 10.74 -8.42
N SER A 86 4.26 10.21 -9.62
CA SER A 86 4.25 10.97 -10.87
C SER A 86 2.83 11.40 -11.25
N LEU A 87 2.71 12.42 -12.10
CA LEU A 87 1.44 12.83 -12.72
C LEU A 87 0.68 11.64 -13.33
N THR A 88 1.40 10.66 -13.86
CA THR A 88 0.86 9.41 -14.41
C THR A 88 0.05 8.62 -13.38
N SER A 89 0.51 8.52 -12.13
CA SER A 89 -0.20 7.81 -11.07
C SER A 89 -1.56 8.45 -10.74
N GLU A 90 -1.64 9.78 -10.82
CA GLU A 90 -2.88 10.52 -10.58
C GLU A 90 -3.89 10.29 -11.72
N ILE A 91 -3.40 10.35 -12.97
CA ILE A 91 -4.23 10.10 -14.16
C ILE A 91 -4.80 8.67 -14.11
N ILE A 92 -3.97 7.67 -13.80
CA ILE A 92 -4.41 6.28 -13.67
C ILE A 92 -5.46 6.14 -12.56
N SER A 93 -5.22 6.76 -11.41
CA SER A 93 -6.16 6.71 -10.28
C SER A 93 -7.50 7.34 -10.63
N PHE A 94 -7.49 8.51 -11.27
CA PHE A 94 -8.71 9.18 -11.70
C PHE A 94 -9.48 8.36 -12.73
N ALA A 95 -8.78 7.77 -13.71
CA ALA A 95 -9.39 6.91 -14.71
C ALA A 95 -10.05 5.67 -14.08
N LEU A 96 -9.38 5.02 -13.13
CA LEU A 96 -9.92 3.87 -12.41
C LEU A 96 -11.16 4.22 -11.56
N VAL A 97 -11.11 5.35 -10.84
CA VAL A 97 -12.26 5.82 -10.05
C VAL A 97 -13.44 6.16 -10.96
N ALA A 98 -13.20 6.90 -12.04
CA ALA A 98 -14.26 7.27 -12.99
C ALA A 98 -14.90 6.03 -13.60
N PHE A 99 -14.09 5.03 -14.01
CA PHE A 99 -14.57 3.75 -14.51
C PHE A 99 -15.43 3.03 -13.46
N PHE A 100 -14.96 2.94 -12.21
CA PHE A 100 -15.67 2.23 -11.14
C PHE A 100 -17.01 2.87 -10.81
N ILE A 101 -17.04 4.19 -10.60
CA ILE A 101 -18.26 4.92 -10.27
C ILE A 101 -19.26 4.89 -11.43
N THR A 102 -18.79 5.06 -12.67
CA THR A 102 -19.66 4.93 -13.86
C THR A 102 -20.28 3.54 -13.94
N THR A 103 -19.49 2.50 -13.65
CA THR A 103 -19.97 1.12 -13.60
C THR A 103 -21.01 0.92 -12.50
N MET A 104 -20.81 1.50 -11.31
CA MET A 104 -21.79 1.44 -10.21
C MET A 104 -23.16 2.01 -10.61
N PHE A 105 -23.20 3.13 -11.33
CA PHE A 105 -24.45 3.67 -11.87
C PHE A 105 -25.03 2.79 -13.00
N ALA A 106 -24.20 2.32 -13.92
CA ALA A 106 -24.64 1.51 -15.06
C ALA A 106 -25.23 0.14 -14.65
N VAL A 107 -24.70 -0.44 -13.57
CA VAL A 107 -25.17 -1.71 -12.99
C VAL A 107 -26.42 -1.51 -12.12
N GLY A 108 -26.75 -0.27 -11.76
CA GLY A 108 -27.86 0.03 -10.86
C GLY A 108 -27.52 -0.16 -9.37
N CYS A 109 -26.23 -0.31 -9.01
CA CYS A 109 -25.79 -0.29 -7.61
C CYS A 109 -25.95 1.10 -6.98
N LEU A 110 -25.86 2.16 -7.79
CA LEU A 110 -26.17 3.53 -7.42
C LEU A 110 -27.31 4.04 -8.28
N GLU A 111 -28.38 4.53 -7.65
CA GLU A 111 -29.46 5.18 -8.37
C GLU A 111 -29.04 6.58 -8.83
N PRO A 112 -29.45 7.07 -10.01
CA PRO A 112 -29.16 8.42 -10.50
C PRO A 112 -30.02 9.49 -9.78
N THR A 113 -30.15 9.38 -8.46
CA THR A 113 -30.83 10.34 -7.57
C THR A 113 -29.80 11.22 -6.87
N ILE A 114 -30.23 12.31 -6.23
CA ILE A 114 -29.33 13.19 -5.45
C ILE A 114 -28.60 12.39 -4.35
N THR A 115 -29.31 11.47 -3.69
CA THR A 115 -28.74 10.59 -2.66
C THR A 115 -27.72 9.60 -3.25
N GLY A 116 -28.00 9.03 -4.44
CA GLY A 116 -27.06 8.17 -5.13
C GLY A 116 -25.83 8.91 -5.67
N ILE A 117 -25.98 10.15 -6.13
CA ILE A 117 -24.86 11.04 -6.50
C ILE A 117 -23.98 11.35 -5.28
N TYR A 118 -24.59 11.64 -4.13
CA TYR A 118 -23.86 11.82 -2.87
C TYR A 118 -23.06 10.56 -2.49
N GLY A 119 -23.69 9.38 -2.54
CA GLY A 119 -23.04 8.11 -2.27
C GLY A 119 -21.89 7.82 -3.24
N GLY A 120 -22.12 8.08 -4.53
CA GLY A 120 -21.10 7.95 -5.58
C GLY A 120 -19.92 8.91 -5.39
N ALA A 121 -20.17 10.15 -5.00
CA ALA A 121 -19.11 11.12 -4.71
C ALA A 121 -18.28 10.73 -3.48
N LEU A 122 -18.94 10.30 -2.40
CA LEU A 122 -18.27 9.82 -1.20
C LEU A 122 -17.44 8.56 -1.50
N GLY A 123 -18.02 7.61 -2.25
CA GLY A 123 -17.33 6.44 -2.75
C GLY A 123 -16.13 6.81 -3.62
N ALA A 124 -16.25 7.75 -4.55
CA ALA A 124 -15.16 8.18 -5.42
C ALA A 124 -13.95 8.68 -4.63
N VAL A 125 -14.19 9.46 -3.56
CA VAL A 125 -13.13 9.97 -2.68
C VAL A 125 -12.42 8.83 -1.96
N VAL A 126 -13.19 7.90 -1.37
CA VAL A 126 -12.70 6.71 -0.67
C VAL A 126 -11.87 5.83 -1.62
N PHE A 127 -12.42 5.46 -2.77
CA PHE A 127 -11.72 4.69 -3.80
C PHE A 127 -10.43 5.36 -4.30
N TYR A 128 -10.48 6.68 -4.54
CA TYR A 128 -9.31 7.42 -5.00
C TYR A 128 -8.16 7.34 -3.99
N ILE A 129 -8.48 7.53 -2.72
CA ILE A 129 -7.53 7.43 -1.61
C ILE A 129 -6.95 6.01 -1.53
N GLY A 130 -7.79 4.97 -1.58
CA GLY A 130 -7.34 3.59 -1.55
C GLY A 130 -6.40 3.24 -2.70
N ILE A 131 -6.71 3.67 -3.94
CA ILE A 131 -5.86 3.45 -5.12
C ILE A 131 -4.52 4.17 -4.97
N GLN A 132 -4.50 5.39 -4.44
CA GLN A 132 -3.26 6.12 -4.20
C GLN A 132 -2.34 5.41 -3.20
N ALA A 133 -2.91 4.86 -2.11
CA ALA A 133 -2.15 4.03 -1.17
C ALA A 133 -1.60 2.76 -1.85
N TYR A 134 -2.39 2.12 -2.72
CA TYR A 134 -1.96 0.97 -3.51
C TYR A 134 -0.80 1.27 -4.46
N ILE A 135 -0.85 2.39 -5.18
CA ILE A 135 0.25 2.80 -6.06
C ILE A 135 1.52 3.10 -5.25
N HIS A 136 1.38 3.72 -4.08
CA HIS A 136 2.52 3.96 -3.20
C HIS A 136 3.18 2.65 -2.75
N TYR A 137 2.39 1.63 -2.39
CA TYR A 137 2.92 0.30 -2.09
C TYR A 137 3.66 -0.33 -3.26
N LEU A 138 3.10 -0.25 -4.48
CA LEU A 138 3.78 -0.76 -5.68
C LEU A 138 5.11 -0.05 -5.93
N SER A 139 5.18 1.25 -5.64
CA SER A 139 6.42 2.02 -5.72
C SER A 139 7.46 1.53 -4.71
N LEU A 140 7.07 1.32 -3.44
CA LEU A 140 7.95 0.73 -2.42
C LEU A 140 8.43 -0.67 -2.82
N LEU A 141 7.55 -1.48 -3.40
CA LEU A 141 7.88 -2.83 -3.86
C LEU A 141 8.89 -2.78 -5.03
N GLN A 142 8.67 -1.90 -5.99
CA GLN A 142 9.57 -1.69 -7.11
C GLN A 142 10.94 -1.17 -6.62
N PHE A 143 10.94 -0.23 -5.67
CA PHE A 143 12.15 0.22 -4.99
C PHE A 143 12.89 -0.98 -4.37
N SER A 144 12.22 -1.76 -3.52
CA SER A 144 12.80 -2.92 -2.85
C SER A 144 13.39 -3.96 -3.82
N SER A 145 12.66 -4.28 -4.89
CA SER A 145 13.10 -5.25 -5.90
C SER A 145 14.32 -4.78 -6.68
N ASN A 146 14.44 -3.47 -6.94
CA ASN A 146 15.56 -2.89 -7.67
C ASN A 146 16.84 -2.75 -6.83
N LEU A 147 16.75 -2.79 -5.50
CA LEU A 147 17.93 -2.71 -4.62
C LEU A 147 18.94 -3.83 -4.88
N LYS A 148 18.50 -4.98 -5.40
CA LYS A 148 19.41 -6.08 -5.80
C LYS A 148 20.44 -5.65 -6.85
N ASN A 149 20.15 -4.61 -7.64
CA ASN A 149 21.00 -4.13 -8.73
C ASN A 149 21.98 -3.04 -8.28
N ILE A 150 21.96 -2.62 -7.02
CA ILE A 150 22.79 -1.53 -6.50
C ILE A 150 23.78 -2.10 -5.48
N GLU A 151 24.98 -1.55 -5.44
CA GLU A 151 25.92 -1.83 -4.36
C GLU A 151 25.52 -1.05 -3.11
N ILE A 152 25.42 -1.76 -1.98
CA ILE A 152 24.98 -1.19 -0.70
C ILE A 152 26.14 -1.31 0.25
N ASN A 153 26.62 -0.16 0.72
CA ASN A 153 27.77 -0.06 1.60
C ASN A 153 27.36 0.36 3.02
N ASP A 154 26.25 1.10 3.18
CA ASP A 154 25.74 1.52 4.49
C ASP A 154 24.72 0.51 5.03
N TYR A 155 25.24 -0.57 5.59
CA TYR A 155 24.45 -1.59 6.27
C TYR A 155 25.17 -2.11 7.51
N SER A 156 24.42 -2.79 8.38
CA SER A 156 25.00 -3.44 9.56
C SER A 156 25.85 -4.63 9.14
N PHE A 157 27.17 -4.43 9.06
CA PHE A 157 28.12 -5.40 8.51
C PHE A 157 28.03 -6.80 9.16
N TYR A 158 28.01 -6.86 10.50
CA TYR A 158 27.95 -8.15 11.20
C TYR A 158 26.54 -8.74 11.30
N TYR A 159 25.51 -7.90 11.15
CA TYR A 159 24.10 -8.30 11.25
C TYR A 159 23.26 -7.61 10.18
N PRO A 160 23.36 -8.00 8.90
CA PRO A 160 22.74 -7.26 7.79
C PRO A 160 21.22 -7.09 7.92
N ALA A 161 20.52 -8.09 8.47
CA ALA A 161 19.09 -8.04 8.76
C ALA A 161 18.69 -6.94 9.78
N LEU A 162 19.62 -6.48 10.62
CA LEU A 162 19.38 -5.45 11.63
C LEU A 162 19.59 -4.02 11.10
N THR A 163 19.86 -3.85 9.80
CA THR A 163 20.02 -2.55 9.17
C THR A 163 18.74 -1.72 9.32
N LYS A 164 18.86 -0.52 9.93
CA LYS A 164 17.71 0.28 10.37
C LYS A 164 16.69 0.51 9.25
N TRP A 165 17.13 1.04 8.11
CA TRP A 165 16.23 1.37 7.01
C TRP A 165 15.57 0.13 6.37
N MET A 166 16.25 -1.03 6.35
CA MET A 166 15.66 -2.28 5.87
C MET A 166 14.54 -2.78 6.79
N ARG A 167 14.69 -2.57 8.11
CA ARG A 167 13.66 -2.89 9.10
C ARG A 167 12.48 -1.94 9.00
N GLU A 168 12.70 -0.64 8.88
CA GLU A 168 11.61 0.32 8.67
C GLU A 168 10.84 0.01 7.37
N LEU A 169 11.55 -0.31 6.28
CA LEU A 169 10.92 -0.76 5.03
C LEU A 169 10.06 -2.03 5.24
N SER A 170 10.58 -3.03 5.99
CA SER A 170 9.85 -4.25 6.31
C SER A 170 8.58 -3.97 7.14
N LYS A 171 8.65 -3.07 8.12
CA LYS A 171 7.51 -2.65 8.93
C LYS A 171 6.44 -1.93 8.11
N GLU A 172 6.86 -0.99 7.26
CA GLU A 172 5.93 -0.25 6.38
C GLU A 172 5.17 -1.19 5.46
N PHE A 173 5.85 -2.17 4.85
CA PHE A 173 5.15 -3.17 4.05
C PHE A 173 4.13 -3.98 4.86
N LYS A 174 4.51 -4.49 6.05
CA LYS A 174 3.61 -5.27 6.91
C LYS A 174 2.38 -4.45 7.31
N PHE A 175 2.56 -3.16 7.60
CA PHE A 175 1.48 -2.24 7.93
C PHE A 175 0.53 -2.09 6.74
N ILE A 176 1.04 -1.73 5.57
CA ILE A 176 0.23 -1.48 4.38
C ILE A 176 -0.53 -2.75 3.94
N GLU A 177 0.11 -3.91 3.94
CA GLU A 177 -0.51 -5.19 3.57
C GLU A 177 -1.72 -5.55 4.43
N LYS A 178 -1.58 -5.41 5.76
CA LYS A 178 -2.68 -5.65 6.70
C LYS A 178 -3.89 -4.78 6.38
N TRP A 179 -3.65 -3.52 6.02
CA TRP A 179 -4.71 -2.57 5.70
C TRP A 179 -5.33 -2.80 4.33
N PHE A 180 -4.56 -3.22 3.32
CA PHE A 180 -5.15 -3.61 2.03
C PHE A 180 -6.11 -4.78 2.15
N ILE A 181 -5.80 -5.78 2.98
CA ILE A 181 -6.73 -6.89 3.22
C ILE A 181 -8.01 -6.36 3.89
N THR A 182 -7.86 -5.52 4.92
CA THR A 182 -9.01 -4.97 5.66
C THR A 182 -9.90 -4.11 4.76
N LEU A 183 -9.32 -3.14 4.03
CA LEU A 183 -10.05 -2.26 3.12
C LEU A 183 -10.63 -3.04 1.94
N GLY A 184 -9.89 -3.98 1.37
CA GLY A 184 -10.37 -4.85 0.29
C GLY A 184 -11.62 -5.63 0.68
N LEU A 185 -11.66 -6.18 1.90
CA LEU A 185 -12.85 -6.85 2.43
C LEU A 185 -14.04 -5.89 2.58
N MET A 186 -13.81 -4.66 3.06
CA MET A 186 -14.86 -3.65 3.16
C MET A 186 -15.40 -3.24 1.78
N TYR A 187 -14.52 -3.08 0.78
CA TYR A 187 -14.89 -2.80 -0.61
C TYR A 187 -15.71 -3.94 -1.23
N ILE A 188 -15.31 -5.19 -1.04
CA ILE A 188 -16.08 -6.35 -1.51
C ILE A 188 -17.45 -6.39 -0.83
N THR A 189 -17.50 -6.13 0.47
CA THR A 189 -18.75 -6.15 1.26
C THR A 189 -19.72 -5.07 0.78
N ILE A 190 -19.27 -3.82 0.64
CA ILE A 190 -20.16 -2.73 0.19
C ILE A 190 -20.62 -2.96 -1.25
N TYR A 191 -19.76 -3.53 -2.10
CA TYR A 191 -20.12 -3.84 -3.48
C TYR A 191 -21.15 -4.98 -3.54
N ALA A 192 -20.96 -6.04 -2.76
CA ALA A 192 -21.86 -7.19 -2.71
C ALA A 192 -23.26 -6.84 -2.18
N ILE A 193 -23.35 -5.97 -1.15
CA ILE A 193 -24.62 -5.54 -0.57
C ILE A 193 -25.46 -4.70 -1.55
N ASN A 194 -24.81 -3.98 -2.46
CA ASN A 194 -25.49 -3.09 -3.41
C ASN A 194 -25.82 -3.74 -4.76
N ILE A 195 -25.56 -5.03 -4.94
CA ILE A 195 -25.97 -5.74 -6.17
C ILE A 195 -27.49 -5.85 -6.20
N PRO A 196 -28.17 -5.39 -7.26
CA PRO A 196 -29.61 -5.62 -7.41
C PRO A 196 -29.91 -7.12 -7.54
N GLN A 197 -30.93 -7.61 -6.82
CA GLN A 197 -31.25 -9.05 -6.75
C GLN A 197 -31.57 -9.67 -8.12
N ASP A 198 -32.07 -8.88 -9.07
CA ASP A 198 -32.45 -9.33 -10.41
C ASP A 198 -31.38 -9.08 -11.49
N PHE A 199 -30.20 -8.56 -11.12
CA PHE A 199 -29.18 -8.11 -12.08
C PHE A 199 -28.61 -9.24 -12.96
N ILE A 200 -28.58 -10.49 -12.46
CA ILE A 200 -28.05 -11.64 -13.20
C ILE A 200 -28.96 -12.03 -14.39
N ALA A 201 -30.22 -11.57 -14.42
CA ALA A 201 -31.16 -11.84 -15.51
C ALA A 201 -31.00 -10.90 -16.73
N THR A 202 -30.27 -9.79 -16.58
CA THR A 202 -30.04 -8.81 -17.66
C THR A 202 -28.83 -9.17 -18.51
N ALA A 203 -29.05 -9.61 -19.74
CA ALA A 203 -27.99 -9.78 -20.75
C ALA A 203 -27.62 -8.44 -21.39
N GLY A 204 -26.31 -8.13 -21.51
CA GLY A 204 -25.84 -6.95 -22.27
C GLY A 204 -24.62 -6.23 -21.69
N LEU A 205 -24.43 -4.97 -22.10
CA LEU A 205 -23.31 -4.10 -21.69
C LEU A 205 -23.17 -3.96 -20.15
N PRO A 206 -24.25 -3.81 -19.35
CA PRO A 206 -24.14 -3.71 -17.89
C PRO A 206 -23.53 -4.97 -17.25
N LEU A 207 -23.91 -6.16 -17.72
CA LEU A 207 -23.36 -7.43 -17.23
C LEU A 207 -21.87 -7.55 -17.53
N ASN A 208 -21.44 -7.13 -18.73
CA ASN A 208 -20.02 -7.14 -19.09
C ASN A 208 -19.21 -6.14 -18.25
N MET A 209 -19.76 -4.96 -17.96
CA MET A 209 -19.13 -3.97 -17.08
C MET A 209 -19.03 -4.48 -15.64
N PHE A 210 -20.08 -5.14 -15.14
CA PHE A 210 -20.11 -5.79 -13.84
C PHE A 210 -19.07 -6.93 -13.72
N LEU A 211 -19.01 -7.81 -14.72
CA LEU A 211 -18.01 -8.89 -14.74
C LEU A 211 -16.59 -8.31 -14.81
N ALA A 212 -16.38 -7.24 -15.58
CA ALA A 212 -15.09 -6.56 -15.66
C ALA A 212 -14.68 -5.89 -14.33
N SER A 213 -15.60 -5.23 -13.63
CA SER A 213 -15.32 -4.62 -12.32
C SER A 213 -15.06 -5.70 -11.26
N TRP A 214 -15.86 -6.77 -11.21
CA TRP A 214 -15.63 -7.90 -10.31
C TRP A 214 -14.31 -8.63 -10.63
N ALA A 215 -14.02 -8.91 -11.89
CA ALA A 215 -12.74 -9.47 -12.29
C ALA A 215 -11.58 -8.57 -11.88
N GLY A 216 -11.74 -7.24 -12.03
CA GLY A 216 -10.78 -6.24 -11.56
C GLY A 216 -10.55 -6.33 -10.04
N ILE A 217 -11.61 -6.38 -9.24
CA ILE A 217 -11.52 -6.53 -7.78
C ILE A 217 -10.83 -7.86 -7.42
N PHE A 218 -11.25 -8.97 -8.01
CA PHE A 218 -10.67 -10.30 -7.75
C PHE A 218 -9.18 -10.35 -8.12
N ILE A 219 -8.80 -9.82 -9.27
CA ILE A 219 -7.40 -9.82 -9.71
C ILE A 219 -6.56 -8.91 -8.82
N LEU A 220 -7.02 -7.68 -8.57
CA LEU A 220 -6.23 -6.66 -7.85
C LEU A 220 -6.20 -6.83 -6.34
N PHE A 221 -7.22 -7.45 -5.73
CA PHE A 221 -7.28 -7.60 -4.27
C PHE A 221 -7.14 -9.05 -3.78
N ILE A 222 -7.58 -10.05 -4.54
CA ILE A 222 -7.52 -11.46 -4.09
C ILE A 222 -6.27 -12.16 -4.64
N PHE A 223 -6.00 -12.04 -5.94
CA PHE A 223 -4.84 -12.70 -6.55
C PHE A 223 -3.55 -11.89 -6.44
N ALA A 224 -3.62 -10.56 -6.48
CA ALA A 224 -2.43 -9.74 -6.38
C ALA A 224 -1.81 -9.79 -4.98
N VAL A 225 -2.60 -9.88 -3.90
CA VAL A 225 -2.06 -9.83 -2.53
C VAL A 225 -1.06 -10.96 -2.23
N PRO A 226 -1.37 -12.26 -2.49
CA PRO A 226 -0.39 -13.34 -2.33
C PRO A 226 0.86 -13.17 -3.21
N PHE A 227 0.68 -12.73 -4.44
CA PHE A 227 1.76 -12.53 -5.39
C PHE A 227 2.71 -11.39 -4.96
N LEU A 228 2.14 -10.24 -4.57
CA LEU A 228 2.88 -9.09 -4.07
C LEU A 228 3.62 -9.41 -2.77
N PHE A 229 2.99 -10.17 -1.86
CA PHE A 229 3.63 -10.65 -0.65
C PHE A 229 4.86 -11.52 -0.95
N SER A 230 4.77 -12.40 -1.96
CA SER A 230 5.91 -13.22 -2.39
C SER A 230 7.04 -12.36 -2.95
N ILE A 231 6.73 -11.44 -3.88
CA ILE A 231 7.74 -10.54 -4.46
C ILE A 231 8.45 -9.75 -3.36
N ARG A 232 7.69 -9.20 -2.41
CA ARG A 232 8.24 -8.43 -1.29
C ARG A 232 9.19 -9.28 -0.45
N LYS A 233 8.74 -10.48 -0.04
CA LYS A 233 9.53 -11.40 0.78
C LYS A 233 10.83 -11.76 0.08
N ASP A 234 10.76 -12.09 -1.21
CA ASP A 234 11.93 -12.46 -2.01
C ASP A 234 12.87 -11.27 -2.21
N SER A 235 12.33 -10.07 -2.43
CA SER A 235 13.12 -8.84 -2.61
C SER A 235 13.93 -8.50 -1.35
N LEU A 236 13.28 -8.48 -0.19
CA LEU A 236 13.95 -8.19 1.09
C LEU A 236 14.92 -9.29 1.51
N LYS A 237 14.58 -10.57 1.24
CA LYS A 237 15.50 -11.69 1.50
C LYS A 237 16.75 -11.60 0.63
N THR A 238 16.56 -11.37 -0.68
CA THR A 238 17.68 -11.24 -1.64
C THR A 238 18.60 -10.09 -1.25
N LEU A 239 18.01 -8.96 -0.82
CA LEU A 239 18.74 -7.79 -0.32
C LEU A 239 19.64 -8.13 0.87
N VAL A 240 19.08 -8.75 1.91
CA VAL A 240 19.84 -9.14 3.11
C VAL A 240 20.91 -10.17 2.77
N CYS A 241 20.59 -11.18 1.94
CA CYS A 241 21.55 -12.17 1.49
C CYS A 241 22.73 -11.53 0.73
N LYS A 242 22.48 -10.55 -0.15
CA LYS A 242 23.53 -9.83 -0.87
C LYS A 242 24.45 -9.06 0.08
N CYS A 243 23.89 -8.34 1.06
CA CYS A 243 24.69 -7.64 2.07
C CYS A 243 25.51 -8.61 2.94
N LYS A 244 24.93 -9.76 3.28
CA LYS A 244 25.62 -10.83 4.01
C LYS A 244 26.77 -11.43 3.22
N GLU A 245 26.57 -11.73 1.94
CA GLU A 245 27.60 -12.20 1.03
C GLU A 245 28.74 -11.18 0.90
N ASN A 246 28.42 -9.88 0.77
CA ASN A 246 29.43 -8.82 0.77
C ASN A 246 30.27 -8.81 2.06
N SER A 247 29.63 -9.02 3.22
CA SER A 247 30.34 -9.10 4.50
C SER A 247 31.25 -10.31 4.60
N LEU A 248 30.78 -11.48 4.16
CA LEU A 248 31.55 -12.72 4.14
C LEU A 248 32.75 -12.60 3.20
N ASN A 249 32.56 -12.13 1.97
CA ASN A 249 33.63 -11.92 1.00
C ASN A 249 34.71 -10.96 1.53
N HIS A 250 34.32 -9.91 2.26
CA HIS A 250 35.27 -8.99 2.89
C HIS A 250 36.06 -9.64 4.03
N LEU A 251 35.39 -10.44 4.86
CA LEU A 251 36.04 -11.18 5.95
C LEU A 251 36.97 -12.28 5.43
N GLU A 252 36.57 -13.00 4.37
CA GLU A 252 37.37 -14.05 3.73
C GLU A 252 38.64 -13.48 3.08
N ARG A 253 38.52 -12.33 2.39
CA ARG A 253 39.69 -11.62 1.86
C ARG A 253 40.66 -11.22 2.97
N LYS A 254 40.16 -10.73 4.11
CA LYS A 254 41.00 -10.40 5.26
C LYS A 254 41.66 -11.64 5.84
N LEU A 255 40.92 -12.73 6.03
CA LEU A 255 41.44 -14.00 6.52
C LEU A 255 42.61 -14.52 5.66
N ALA A 256 42.50 -14.43 4.34
CA ALA A 256 43.55 -14.85 3.40
C ALA A 256 44.85 -14.02 3.48
N THR A 257 44.78 -12.79 4.00
CA THR A 257 45.93 -11.87 4.08
C THR A 257 46.63 -11.86 5.45
N VAL A 258 46.07 -12.54 6.44
CA VAL A 258 46.53 -12.47 7.83
C VAL A 258 47.57 -13.56 8.13
N PRO A 259 48.76 -13.19 8.65
CA PRO A 259 49.85 -14.14 8.89
C PRO A 259 49.75 -14.88 10.25
N ASN A 260 48.95 -14.37 11.19
CA ASN A 260 48.92 -14.85 12.59
C ASN A 260 47.74 -15.79 12.86
N SER A 261 47.99 -16.91 13.53
CA SER A 261 46.96 -17.94 13.86
C SER A 261 45.81 -17.40 14.72
N THR A 262 46.10 -16.57 15.73
CA THR A 262 45.08 -15.99 16.62
C THR A 262 44.11 -15.07 15.88
N GLU A 263 44.59 -14.33 14.87
CA GLU A 263 43.74 -13.46 14.05
C GLU A 263 42.96 -14.28 13.02
N GLN A 264 43.53 -15.37 12.49
CA GLN A 264 42.81 -16.32 11.64
C GLN A 264 41.61 -16.93 12.37
N ASP A 265 41.78 -17.39 13.61
CA ASP A 265 40.70 -17.94 14.43
C ASP A 265 39.58 -16.91 14.66
N ARG A 266 39.96 -15.64 14.89
CA ARG A 266 39.00 -14.54 15.07
C ARG A 266 38.19 -14.30 13.80
N TYR A 267 38.83 -14.24 12.63
CA TYR A 267 38.12 -14.06 11.36
C TYR A 267 37.23 -15.26 11.01
N ALA A 268 37.70 -16.49 11.27
CA ALA A 268 36.88 -17.70 11.10
C ALA A 268 35.64 -17.68 12.00
N PHE A 269 35.77 -17.25 13.26
CA PHE A 269 34.63 -17.06 14.16
C PHE A 269 33.65 -16.00 13.65
N LEU A 270 34.15 -14.86 13.15
CA LEU A 270 33.31 -13.80 12.59
C LEU A 270 32.57 -14.25 11.33
N ILE A 271 33.22 -14.97 10.42
CA ILE A 271 32.60 -15.57 9.23
C ILE A 271 31.46 -16.51 9.65
N LYS A 272 31.73 -17.42 10.60
CA LYS A 272 30.70 -18.33 11.13
C LYS A 272 29.52 -17.56 11.74
N SER A 273 29.81 -16.53 12.52
CA SER A 273 28.80 -15.68 13.17
C SER A 273 27.92 -14.96 12.15
N VAL A 274 28.53 -14.29 11.16
CA VAL A 274 27.80 -13.61 10.08
C VAL A 274 26.97 -14.61 9.27
N SER A 275 27.54 -15.78 8.94
CA SER A 275 26.82 -16.84 8.20
C SER A 275 25.57 -17.35 8.94
N GLY A 276 25.60 -17.33 10.29
CA GLY A 276 24.49 -17.74 11.15
C GLY A 276 23.41 -16.67 11.34
N THR A 277 23.63 -15.43 10.89
CA THR A 277 22.63 -14.35 11.03
C THR A 277 21.43 -14.56 10.12
N GLU A 278 20.31 -13.96 10.50
CA GLU A 278 19.05 -14.06 9.77
C GLU A 278 19.13 -13.50 8.35
N ASN A 279 18.32 -14.08 7.46
CA ASN A 279 18.26 -13.71 6.05
C ASN A 279 17.08 -12.79 5.73
N TYR A 280 16.43 -12.21 6.74
CA TYR A 280 15.24 -11.39 6.56
C TYR A 280 15.17 -10.29 7.63
N PRO A 281 14.79 -9.05 7.29
CA PRO A 281 14.73 -7.97 8.27
C PRO A 281 13.55 -8.14 9.24
N LEU A 282 13.86 -8.19 10.54
CA LEU A 282 12.91 -8.32 11.66
C LEU A 282 12.02 -7.08 11.85
#